data_AF-A0A8S1J438-F1
#
_entry.id   AF-A0A8S1J438-F1
#
_cell.length_a   1.000
_cell.length_b   1.000
_cell.length_c   1.000
_cell.angle_alpha   90.00
_cell.angle_beta   90.00
_cell.angle_gamma   90.00
#
_symmetry.space_group_name_H-M   'P 1'
#
loop_
_entity.id
_entity.type
_entity.pdbx_description
1 polymer ?
#
loop_
_entity_poly.entity_id
_entity_poly.type
_entity_poly.pdbx_seq_one_letter_code
_entity_poly.pdbx_strand_id
1 'polypeptide(L)'
;MVQVYCEAYCRRHHARRLSAANAVLVGGHAAALALACLLAHASGGLWDATRTRVEQPRVAFAYDALLVMEGSTAGSEKVWSSFPGIRSTLGSKLVAAHMQASEHDNNFDGITDQITVDLLAKGVGDVHSLKLLLQFDYRLEVCATRRSCNHTVRAARSSPGSACSRTPVTWFPCAPAFHLRPNGEPVVPDDPN
;
A
#
# COMPACT_ATOMS: atom_id res chain seq x y z
N MET A 1 -34.75 93.71 8.51
CA MET A 1 -35.20 92.30 8.55
C MET A 1 -34.40 91.62 9.64
N VAL A 2 -35.02 91.39 10.80
CA VAL A 2 -34.35 90.86 12.00
C VAL A 2 -34.35 89.34 11.92
N GLN A 3 -33.17 88.72 11.90
CA GLN A 3 -33.01 87.27 11.89
C GLN A 3 -33.11 86.78 13.34
N VAL A 4 -34.25 86.16 13.69
CA VAL A 4 -34.63 85.88 15.08
C VAL A 4 -34.03 84.58 15.63
N TYR A 5 -33.56 83.64 14.82
CA TYR A 5 -32.83 82.47 15.33
C TYR A 5 -32.13 81.72 14.18
N CYS A 6 -30.89 81.31 14.38
CA CYS A 6 -30.16 80.39 13.50
C CYS A 6 -29.60 79.25 14.36
N GLU A 7 -30.32 78.13 14.47
CA GLU A 7 -29.73 76.89 14.96
C GLU A 7 -29.72 75.82 13.86
N ALA A 8 -28.75 74.91 13.94
CA ALA A 8 -28.58 73.87 12.93
C ALA A 8 -29.68 72.80 13.10
N TYR A 9 -30.49 72.63 12.04
CA TYR A 9 -31.66 71.74 11.97
C TYR A 9 -31.39 70.27 12.35
N CYS A 10 -30.14 69.78 12.26
CA CYS A 10 -29.76 68.44 12.70
C CYS A 10 -28.29 68.39 13.11
N ARG A 11 -28.01 68.01 14.38
CA ARG A 11 -26.66 67.69 14.85
C ARG A 11 -26.43 66.19 14.76
N ARG A 12 -25.55 65.75 13.86
CA ARG A 12 -25.25 64.32 13.67
C ARG A 12 -24.35 63.86 14.83
N HIS A 13 -24.93 63.17 15.79
CA HIS A 13 -24.19 62.63 16.93
C HIS A 13 -23.44 61.36 16.50
N HIS A 14 -22.11 61.44 16.44
CA HIS A 14 -21.26 60.25 16.33
C HIS A 14 -21.08 59.65 17.72
N ALA A 15 -21.42 58.38 17.88
CA ALA A 15 -21.14 57.66 19.11
C ALA A 15 -19.61 57.60 19.31
N ARG A 16 -19.13 58.02 20.48
CA ARG A 16 -17.71 57.86 20.85
C ARG A 16 -17.36 56.37 20.87
N ARG A 17 -16.12 56.02 20.55
CA ARG A 17 -15.64 54.62 20.50
C ARG A 17 -15.86 53.86 21.84
N LEU A 18 -15.98 54.57 22.95
CA LEU A 18 -16.33 54.07 24.30
C LEU A 18 -17.82 54.34 24.64
N SER A 19 -18.73 53.97 23.74
CA SER A 19 -20.17 54.04 23.97
C SER A 19 -20.73 52.64 24.24
N ALA A 20 -21.80 52.54 25.04
CA ALA A 20 -22.52 51.30 25.31
C ALA A 20 -22.94 50.57 24.02
N ALA A 21 -23.33 51.32 22.97
CA ALA A 21 -23.68 50.75 21.67
C ALA A 21 -22.49 50.01 21.01
N ASN A 22 -21.27 50.56 21.15
CA ASN A 22 -20.08 49.92 20.60
C ASN A 22 -19.67 48.69 21.43
N ALA A 23 -19.92 48.70 22.74
CA ALA A 23 -19.69 47.52 23.59
C ALA A 23 -20.58 46.34 23.21
N VAL A 24 -21.86 46.58 22.86
CA VAL A 24 -22.77 45.53 22.38
C VAL A 24 -22.30 44.95 21.05
N LEU A 25 -21.82 45.78 20.12
CA LEU A 25 -21.28 45.32 18.84
C LEU A 25 -20.01 44.48 19.02
N VAL A 26 -19.05 44.97 19.81
CA VAL A 26 -17.82 44.23 20.12
C VAL A 26 -18.15 42.91 20.82
N GLY A 27 -19.08 42.91 21.77
CA GLY A 27 -19.57 41.71 22.45
C GLY A 27 -20.21 40.71 21.48
N GLY A 28 -21.04 41.17 20.54
CA GLY A 28 -21.64 40.34 19.50
C GLY A 28 -20.61 39.70 18.58
N HIS A 29 -19.60 40.47 18.15
CA HIS A 29 -18.48 39.94 17.35
C HIS A 29 -17.64 38.93 18.14
N ALA A 30 -17.34 39.21 19.42
CA ALA A 30 -16.63 38.28 20.29
C ALA A 30 -17.41 36.98 20.50
N ALA A 31 -18.73 37.06 20.69
CA ALA A 31 -19.61 35.90 20.84
C ALA A 31 -19.67 35.06 19.55
N ALA A 32 -19.73 35.71 18.38
CA ALA A 32 -19.69 35.02 17.09
C ALA A 32 -18.37 34.27 16.88
N LEU A 33 -17.23 34.90 17.22
CA LEU A 33 -15.92 34.25 17.17
C LEU A 33 -15.80 33.09 18.17
N ALA A 34 -16.27 33.28 19.39
CA ALA A 34 -16.29 32.23 20.40
C ALA A 34 -17.14 31.03 19.94
N LEU A 35 -18.32 31.29 19.37
CA LEU A 35 -19.20 30.25 18.83
C LEU A 35 -18.53 29.50 17.68
N ALA A 36 -17.89 30.20 16.75
CA ALA A 36 -17.14 29.58 15.66
C ALA A 36 -16.00 28.69 16.16
N CYS A 37 -15.23 29.16 17.17
CA CYS A 37 -14.18 28.36 17.80
C CYS A 37 -14.72 27.13 18.53
N LEU A 38 -15.85 27.25 19.24
CA LEU A 38 -16.49 26.14 19.93
C LEU A 38 -17.01 25.09 18.95
N LEU A 39 -17.66 25.52 17.85
CA LEU A 39 -18.11 24.62 16.78
C LEU A 39 -16.93 23.91 16.12
N ALA A 40 -15.85 24.64 15.85
CA ALA A 40 -14.64 24.08 15.28
C ALA A 40 -13.96 23.07 16.22
N HIS A 41 -13.94 23.35 17.53
CA HIS A 41 -13.45 22.41 18.55
C HIS A 41 -14.33 21.16 18.68
N ALA A 42 -15.65 21.34 18.75
CA ALA A 42 -16.61 20.24 18.86
C ALA A 42 -16.63 19.35 17.59
N SER A 43 -16.39 19.93 16.42
CA SER A 43 -16.28 19.20 15.15
C SER A 43 -14.99 18.40 15.01
N GLY A 44 -13.99 18.62 15.88
CA GLY A 44 -12.68 17.99 15.81
C GLY A 44 -11.80 18.43 14.62
N GLY A 45 -12.33 19.23 13.69
CA GLY A 45 -11.66 19.53 12.41
C GLY A 45 -10.59 20.62 12.47
N LEU A 46 -10.58 21.49 13.48
CA LEU A 46 -9.61 22.60 13.56
C LEU A 46 -8.22 22.16 14.04
N TRP A 47 -8.16 21.04 14.77
CA TRP A 47 -6.95 20.57 15.43
C TRP A 47 -6.79 19.06 15.29
N ASP A 48 -7.10 18.55 14.11
CA ASP A 48 -6.88 17.13 13.83
C ASP A 48 -5.37 16.89 13.75
N ALA A 49 -4.81 16.36 14.83
CA ALA A 49 -3.39 16.09 14.90
C ALA A 49 -3.10 14.89 14.01
N THR A 50 -2.58 15.13 12.80
CA THR A 50 -2.15 14.07 11.89
C THR A 50 -1.07 13.23 12.57
N ARG A 51 -1.46 12.07 13.11
CA ARG A 51 -0.54 11.11 13.71
C ARG A 51 -0.03 10.21 12.60
N THR A 52 1.18 10.47 12.12
CA THR A 52 1.89 9.51 11.28
C THR A 52 2.35 8.34 12.17
N ARG A 53 1.97 7.12 11.80
CA ARG A 53 2.43 5.90 12.47
C ARG A 53 3.09 5.02 11.43
N VAL A 54 4.21 4.44 11.81
CA VAL A 54 4.81 3.33 11.07
C VAL A 54 4.28 2.07 11.74
N GLU A 55 3.52 1.28 10.99
CA GLU A 55 2.99 -0.01 11.44
C GLU A 55 3.55 -1.12 10.54
N GLN A 56 3.78 -2.29 11.12
CA GLN A 56 4.14 -3.49 10.36
C GLN A 56 2.86 -4.09 9.77
N PRO A 57 2.73 -4.17 8.43
CA PRO A 57 1.55 -4.76 7.82
C PRO A 57 1.55 -6.28 8.02
N ARG A 58 0.37 -6.85 8.29
CA ARG A 58 0.18 -8.30 8.20
C ARG A 58 0.06 -8.67 6.72
N VAL A 59 1.06 -9.37 6.20
CA VAL A 59 1.12 -9.86 4.83
C VAL A 59 0.83 -11.35 4.82
N ALA A 60 -0.17 -11.77 4.05
CA ALA A 60 -0.50 -13.18 3.86
C ALA A 60 -0.46 -13.52 2.37
N PHE A 61 0.05 -14.70 2.02
CA PHE A 61 0.01 -15.15 0.64
C PHE A 61 -1.41 -15.64 0.29
N ALA A 62 -1.98 -15.11 -0.80
CA ALA A 62 -3.36 -15.45 -1.20
C ALA A 62 -3.48 -16.83 -1.88
N TYR A 63 -2.37 -17.56 -2.05
CA TYR A 63 -2.27 -18.80 -2.83
C TYR A 63 -2.70 -18.64 -4.30
N ASP A 64 -2.65 -17.40 -4.77
CA ASP A 64 -3.00 -17.02 -6.13
C ASP A 64 -1.77 -16.58 -6.91
N ALA A 65 -1.50 -17.30 -7.99
CA ALA A 65 -0.27 -17.16 -8.76
C ALA A 65 -0.46 -17.44 -10.26
N LEU A 66 0.33 -16.75 -11.07
CA LEU A 66 0.41 -16.89 -12.51
C LEU A 66 1.89 -16.96 -12.94
N LEU A 67 2.26 -18.06 -13.56
CA LEU A 67 3.60 -18.32 -14.09
C LEU A 67 3.53 -18.34 -15.62
N VAL A 68 4.28 -17.46 -16.27
CA VAL A 68 4.43 -17.43 -17.72
C VAL A 68 5.88 -17.76 -18.07
N MET A 69 6.06 -18.82 -18.84
CA MET A 69 7.34 -19.32 -19.32
C MET A 69 7.39 -19.11 -20.83
N GLU A 70 8.31 -18.27 -21.28
CA GLU A 70 8.49 -17.94 -22.69
C GLU A 70 9.64 -18.79 -23.24
N GLY A 71 9.38 -19.58 -24.28
CA GLY A 71 10.41 -20.32 -25.00
C GLY A 71 11.20 -19.43 -25.98
N SER A 72 12.12 -20.04 -26.72
CA SER A 72 13.00 -19.33 -27.68
C SER A 72 12.27 -18.84 -28.93
N THR A 73 11.13 -19.43 -29.29
CA THR A 73 10.34 -19.05 -30.47
C THR A 73 9.07 -18.31 -30.07
N ALA A 74 8.71 -17.28 -30.84
CA ALA A 74 7.46 -16.56 -30.65
C ALA A 74 6.26 -17.53 -30.75
N GLY A 75 5.43 -17.55 -29.71
CA GLY A 75 4.28 -18.47 -29.61
C GLY A 75 4.54 -19.76 -28.82
N SER A 76 5.79 -20.07 -28.47
CA SER A 76 6.16 -21.22 -27.60
C SER A 76 6.00 -20.91 -26.09
N GLU A 77 4.94 -20.18 -25.74
CA GLU A 77 4.66 -19.80 -24.36
C GLU A 77 3.91 -20.90 -23.63
N LYS A 78 4.41 -21.23 -22.44
CA LYS A 78 3.79 -22.16 -21.51
C LYS A 78 3.35 -21.39 -20.28
N VAL A 79 2.13 -21.60 -19.83
CA VAL A 79 1.56 -20.86 -18.70
C VAL A 79 1.06 -21.84 -17.66
N TRP A 80 1.26 -21.52 -16.40
CA TRP A 80 0.59 -22.16 -15.28
C TRP A 80 -0.12 -21.09 -14.47
N SER A 81 -1.30 -21.41 -13.96
CA SER A 81 -2.09 -20.47 -13.16
C SER A 81 -2.90 -21.22 -12.12
N SER A 82 -3.03 -20.65 -10.92
CA SER A 82 -4.03 -21.08 -9.93
C SER A 82 -5.44 -20.59 -10.28
N PHE A 83 -5.55 -19.46 -10.98
CA PHE A 83 -6.83 -18.79 -11.26
C PHE A 83 -7.72 -19.63 -12.19
N PRO A 84 -8.94 -20.00 -11.77
CA PRO A 84 -9.81 -20.85 -12.56
C PRO A 84 -10.21 -20.21 -13.90
N GLY A 85 -10.41 -18.88 -13.94
CA GLY A 85 -10.75 -18.16 -15.16
C GLY A 85 -9.63 -18.09 -16.21
N ILE A 86 -8.37 -18.06 -15.76
CA ILE A 86 -7.21 -18.10 -16.67
C ILE A 86 -6.99 -19.54 -17.15
N ARG A 87 -7.17 -20.54 -16.28
CA ARG A 87 -7.03 -21.94 -16.64
C ARG A 87 -8.01 -22.37 -17.75
N SER A 88 -9.26 -21.87 -17.71
CA SER A 88 -10.26 -22.21 -18.74
C SER A 88 -9.99 -21.54 -20.09
N THR A 89 -9.34 -20.37 -20.10
CA THR A 89 -9.07 -19.61 -21.33
C THR A 89 -7.78 -20.05 -22.03
N LEU A 90 -6.76 -20.50 -21.29
CA LEU A 90 -5.44 -20.80 -21.86
C LEU A 90 -5.25 -22.25 -22.33
N GLY A 91 -6.18 -23.18 -22.01
CA GLY A 91 -6.29 -24.55 -22.53
C GLY A 91 -5.00 -25.20 -23.05
N SER A 92 -4.66 -24.95 -24.32
CA SER A 92 -3.53 -25.56 -25.03
C SER A 92 -2.13 -25.12 -24.55
N LYS A 93 -2.01 -23.97 -23.88
CA LYS A 93 -0.74 -23.46 -23.34
C LYS A 93 -0.52 -23.83 -21.86
N LEU A 94 -1.49 -24.51 -21.24
CA LEU A 94 -1.46 -24.79 -19.80
C LEU A 94 -0.46 -25.92 -19.47
N VAL A 95 0.39 -25.69 -18.47
CA VAL A 95 1.32 -26.68 -17.94
C VAL A 95 0.94 -27.06 -16.51
N ALA A 96 1.18 -28.31 -16.12
CA ALA A 96 1.07 -28.73 -14.73
C ALA A 96 2.31 -28.29 -13.94
N ALA A 97 2.10 -27.45 -12.92
CA ALA A 97 3.11 -27.09 -11.94
C ALA A 97 2.58 -27.31 -10.53
N HIS A 98 3.50 -27.60 -9.61
CA HIS A 98 3.25 -27.69 -8.19
C HIS A 98 3.78 -26.43 -7.52
N MET A 99 2.96 -25.84 -6.64
CA MET A 99 3.32 -24.65 -5.86
C MET A 99 3.27 -25.01 -4.38
N GLN A 100 4.33 -24.65 -3.68
CA GLN A 100 4.44 -24.74 -2.22
C GLN A 100 4.80 -23.36 -1.70
N ALA A 101 4.18 -22.94 -0.60
CA ALA A 101 4.51 -21.70 0.08
C ALA A 101 4.79 -22.00 1.55
N SER A 102 5.81 -21.35 2.09
CA SER A 102 6.17 -21.42 3.50
C SER A 102 6.26 -20.00 4.04
N GLU A 103 5.56 -19.76 5.13
CA GLU A 103 5.59 -18.51 5.88
C GLU A 103 6.45 -18.73 7.13
N HIS A 104 7.39 -17.82 7.38
CA HIS A 104 8.30 -17.90 8.51
C HIS A 104 8.23 -16.62 9.32
N ASP A 105 8.10 -16.81 10.63
CA ASP A 105 8.14 -15.79 11.67
C ASP A 105 9.46 -15.99 12.42
N ASN A 106 10.38 -15.03 12.27
CA ASN A 106 11.73 -15.16 12.82
C ASN A 106 11.80 -14.75 14.29
N ASN A 107 10.90 -13.86 14.73
CA ASN A 107 10.91 -13.25 16.06
C ASN A 107 9.82 -13.83 16.98
N PHE A 108 8.98 -14.72 16.46
CA PHE A 108 7.86 -15.39 17.14
C PHE A 108 6.80 -14.41 17.68
N ASP A 109 6.59 -13.28 17.01
CA ASP A 109 5.57 -12.29 17.38
C ASP A 109 4.17 -12.60 16.79
N GLY A 110 4.05 -13.65 15.98
CA GLY A 110 2.83 -14.07 15.30
C GLY A 110 2.53 -13.26 14.03
N ILE A 111 3.51 -12.51 13.52
CA ILE A 111 3.48 -11.81 12.24
C ILE A 111 4.49 -12.46 11.30
N THR A 112 4.04 -12.79 10.09
CA THR A 112 4.93 -13.39 9.08
C THR A 112 5.98 -12.37 8.61
N ASP A 113 7.25 -12.71 8.78
CA ASP A 113 8.39 -11.89 8.34
C ASP A 113 8.85 -12.25 6.93
N GLN A 114 8.90 -13.55 6.63
CA GLN A 114 9.41 -14.08 5.37
C GLN A 114 8.43 -15.05 4.75
N ILE A 115 8.16 -14.86 3.46
CA ILE A 115 7.34 -15.76 2.65
C ILE A 115 8.23 -16.33 1.56
N THR A 116 8.41 -17.64 1.57
CA THR A 116 9.13 -18.40 0.53
C THR A 116 8.11 -19.14 -0.32
N VAL A 117 8.13 -18.92 -1.63
CA VAL A 117 7.27 -19.66 -2.57
C VAL A 117 8.12 -20.45 -3.53
N ASP A 118 7.93 -21.76 -3.52
CA ASP A 118 8.59 -22.72 -4.38
C ASP A 118 7.62 -23.19 -5.46
N LEU A 119 8.05 -23.08 -6.72
CA LEU A 119 7.28 -23.45 -7.90
C LEU A 119 8.05 -24.45 -8.74
N LEU A 120 7.48 -25.64 -8.90
CA LEU A 120 8.06 -26.73 -9.67
C LEU A 120 7.16 -27.07 -10.85
N ALA A 121 7.55 -26.63 -12.05
CA ALA A 121 6.88 -26.95 -13.30
C ALA A 121 7.53 -28.18 -13.96
N LYS A 122 6.72 -29.18 -14.35
CA LYS A 122 7.20 -30.39 -15.04
C LYS A 122 6.83 -30.33 -16.53
N GLY A 123 7.68 -30.90 -17.39
CA GLY A 123 7.42 -30.95 -18.84
C GLY A 123 7.57 -29.60 -19.55
N VAL A 124 8.34 -28.69 -18.97
CA VAL A 124 8.71 -27.43 -19.61
C VAL A 124 9.96 -27.69 -20.45
N GLY A 125 9.93 -27.27 -21.72
CA GLY A 125 11.06 -27.45 -22.63
C GLY A 125 12.13 -26.40 -22.36
N ASP A 126 12.83 -25.96 -23.40
CA ASP A 126 13.76 -24.84 -23.27
C ASP A 126 13.00 -23.54 -22.94
N VAL A 127 13.32 -22.92 -21.80
CA VAL A 127 12.68 -21.69 -21.30
C VAL A 127 13.70 -20.57 -21.32
N HIS A 128 13.38 -19.52 -22.06
CA HIS A 128 14.22 -18.34 -22.21
C HIS A 128 13.91 -17.25 -21.15
N SER A 129 12.61 -17.01 -20.88
CA SER A 129 12.17 -16.04 -19.87
C SER A 129 11.07 -16.59 -18.99
N LEU A 130 11.07 -16.16 -17.73
CA LEU A 130 10.07 -16.51 -16.73
C LEU A 130 9.51 -15.24 -16.11
N LYS A 131 8.18 -15.13 -16.12
CA LYS A 131 7.43 -14.06 -15.46
C LYS A 131 6.51 -14.71 -14.44
N LEU A 132 6.64 -14.30 -13.19
CA LEU A 132 5.83 -14.81 -12.08
C LEU A 132 5.04 -13.64 -11.50
N LEU A 133 3.73 -13.79 -11.42
CA LEU A 133 2.83 -12.86 -10.74
C LEU A 133 2.25 -13.59 -9.53
N LEU A 134 2.42 -12.97 -8.36
CA LEU A 134 1.96 -13.48 -7.07
C LEU A 134 0.98 -12.47 -6.47
N GLN A 135 -0.07 -12.98 -5.84
CA GLN A 135 -1.04 -12.15 -5.13
C GLN A 135 -0.86 -12.26 -3.63
N PHE A 136 -0.78 -11.10 -2.97
CA PHE A 136 -0.64 -10.98 -1.52
C PHE A 136 -1.78 -10.16 -0.95
N ASP A 137 -2.25 -10.60 0.22
CA ASP A 137 -3.22 -9.88 1.04
C ASP A 137 -2.50 -9.06 2.09
N TYR A 138 -2.78 -7.76 2.13
CA TYR A 138 -2.25 -6.83 3.10
C TYR A 138 -3.35 -6.36 4.05
N ARG A 139 -3.08 -6.48 5.35
CA ARG A 139 -3.93 -5.93 6.42
C ARG A 139 -3.11 -5.01 7.32
N LEU A 140 -3.61 -3.80 7.50
CA LEU A 140 -3.11 -2.82 8.45
C LEU A 140 -4.01 -2.89 9.70
N GLU A 141 -3.46 -2.76 10.90
CA GLU A 141 -4.25 -2.97 12.13
C GLU A 141 -5.18 -1.78 12.41
N VAL A 142 -4.76 -0.56 12.07
CA VAL A 142 -5.50 0.66 12.40
C VAL A 142 -6.59 0.98 11.36
N CYS A 143 -6.40 0.56 10.11
CA CYS A 143 -7.38 0.72 9.05
C CYS A 143 -7.96 -0.65 8.68
N ALA A 144 -9.24 -0.89 8.97
CA ALA A 144 -9.98 -2.10 8.55
C ALA A 144 -10.16 -2.25 7.02
N THR A 145 -9.31 -1.60 6.22
CA THR A 145 -9.28 -1.71 4.77
C THR A 145 -8.31 -2.81 4.37
N ARG A 146 -8.84 -3.99 4.02
CA ARG A 146 -8.08 -5.04 3.34
C ARG A 146 -7.67 -4.53 1.96
N ARG A 147 -6.39 -4.58 1.62
CA ARG A 147 -5.90 -4.31 0.27
C ARG A 147 -5.29 -5.58 -0.30
N SER A 148 -5.63 -5.89 -1.55
CA SER A 148 -5.01 -6.97 -2.30
C SER A 148 -4.06 -6.36 -3.31
N CYS A 149 -2.80 -6.79 -3.31
CA CYS A 149 -1.75 -6.27 -4.19
C CYS A 149 -1.11 -7.41 -4.98
N ASN A 150 -0.78 -7.13 -6.24
CA ASN A 150 -0.08 -8.06 -7.11
C ASN A 150 1.40 -7.69 -7.19
N HIS A 151 2.28 -8.67 -7.05
CA HIS A 151 3.71 -8.52 -7.21
C HIS A 151 4.19 -9.30 -8.43
N THR A 152 5.04 -8.69 -9.26
CA THR A 152 5.61 -9.34 -10.46
C THR A 152 7.11 -9.52 -10.33
N VAL A 153 7.58 -10.76 -10.45
CA VAL A 153 9.00 -11.12 -10.55
C VAL A 153 9.31 -11.49 -11.99
N ARG A 154 10.39 -10.94 -12.54
CA ARG A 154 10.89 -11.28 -13.88
C ARG A 154 12.29 -11.85 -13.76
N ALA A 155 12.50 -13.02 -14.34
CA ALA A 155 13.81 -13.63 -14.51
C ALA A 155 14.00 -13.93 -16.00
N ALA A 156 15.12 -13.50 -16.57
CA ALA A 156 15.53 -13.85 -17.93
C ALA A 156 16.89 -14.54 -17.85
N ARG A 157 17.06 -15.68 -18.53
CA ARG A 157 18.35 -16.40 -18.56
C ARG A 157 19.00 -16.28 -19.93
N SER A 158 20.31 -16.01 -19.95
CA SER A 158 21.16 -16.08 -21.14
C SER A 158 21.87 -17.46 -21.22
N SER A 159 21.20 -18.46 -21.81
CA SER A 159 21.78 -19.72 -22.36
C SER A 159 22.61 -20.64 -21.40
N PRO A 160 22.92 -21.90 -21.80
CA PRO A 160 23.25 -22.99 -20.87
C PRO A 160 24.72 -22.99 -20.48
N GLY A 161 25.01 -22.85 -19.18
CA GLY A 161 26.35 -22.96 -18.63
C GLY A 161 26.69 -21.97 -17.52
N SER A 162 25.90 -20.91 -17.32
CA SER A 162 26.15 -19.92 -16.28
C SER A 162 25.05 -19.90 -15.21
N ALA A 163 25.49 -19.85 -13.96
CA ALA A 163 24.68 -19.77 -12.76
C ALA A 163 23.56 -18.73 -12.92
N CYS A 164 22.36 -19.06 -12.43
CA CYS A 164 21.26 -18.11 -12.30
C CYS A 164 21.69 -17.05 -11.28
N SER A 165 22.30 -15.96 -11.77
CA SER A 165 22.80 -14.90 -10.92
C SER A 165 21.62 -14.06 -10.44
N ARG A 166 21.61 -13.84 -9.12
CA ARG A 166 20.69 -12.98 -8.38
C ARG A 166 20.53 -11.65 -9.11
N THR A 167 19.32 -11.33 -9.55
CA THR A 167 18.94 -9.94 -9.78
C THR A 167 18.43 -9.37 -8.45
N PRO A 168 19.12 -8.40 -7.83
CA PRO A 168 18.57 -7.71 -6.68
C PRO A 168 17.45 -6.79 -7.20
N VAL A 169 16.20 -7.12 -6.88
CA VAL A 169 15.11 -6.15 -7.00
C VAL A 169 15.27 -5.19 -5.81
N THR A 170 15.75 -4.00 -6.09
CA THR A 170 15.91 -2.94 -5.10
C THR A 170 14.63 -2.11 -4.98
N TRP A 171 14.25 -1.87 -3.71
CA TRP A 171 13.33 -0.86 -3.16
C TRP A 171 11.81 -1.14 -3.12
N PHE A 172 11.38 -1.74 -2.00
CA PHE A 172 10.47 -1.18 -0.96
C PHE A 172 10.84 -1.87 0.38
N PRO A 173 10.75 -1.22 1.55
CA PRO A 173 11.09 -1.85 2.82
C PRO A 173 10.01 -2.91 3.10
N CYS A 174 10.39 -4.13 3.44
CA CYS A 174 9.52 -5.30 3.65
C CYS A 174 9.01 -5.99 2.37
N ALA A 175 9.89 -6.27 1.41
CA ALA A 175 9.66 -7.35 0.44
C ALA A 175 10.46 -8.61 0.88
N PRO A 176 9.85 -9.82 0.84
CA PRO A 176 10.55 -11.05 1.21
C PRO A 176 11.67 -11.35 0.20
N ALA A 177 12.82 -11.75 0.71
CA ALA A 177 13.95 -12.20 -0.10
C ALA A 177 13.58 -13.52 -0.81
N PHE A 178 13.45 -13.49 -2.13
CA PHE A 178 13.20 -14.67 -2.95
C PHE A 178 14.50 -15.37 -3.31
N HIS A 179 14.69 -16.59 -2.82
CA HIS A 179 15.78 -17.49 -3.20
C HIS A 179 15.25 -18.60 -4.10
N LEU A 180 15.50 -18.51 -5.41
CA LEU A 180 15.37 -19.65 -6.32
C LEU A 180 16.60 -20.54 -6.13
N ARG A 181 16.45 -21.66 -5.39
CA ARG A 181 17.49 -22.68 -5.30
C ARG A 181 17.41 -23.63 -6.51
N PRO A 182 18.51 -23.84 -7.26
CA PRO A 182 18.58 -24.93 -8.22
C PRO A 182 18.97 -26.23 -7.48
N ASN A 183 18.11 -27.24 -7.63
CA ASN A 183 18.31 -28.67 -7.38
C ASN A 183 18.46 -29.13 -5.92
N GLY A 184 17.68 -30.17 -5.60
CA GLY A 184 17.67 -30.85 -4.31
C GLY A 184 18.91 -31.70 -4.09
N GLU A 185 19.81 -31.21 -3.25
CA GLU A 185 20.75 -32.03 -2.49
C GLU A 185 20.24 -32.21 -1.05
N PRO A 186 20.39 -33.41 -0.47
CA PRO A 186 20.02 -33.65 0.93
C PRO A 186 20.97 -32.90 1.87
N VAL A 187 20.39 -32.26 2.89
CA VAL A 187 21.13 -31.58 3.96
C VAL A 187 21.85 -32.64 4.80
N VAL A 188 23.18 -32.68 4.69
CA VAL A 188 24.04 -33.37 5.68
C VAL A 188 24.21 -32.41 6.87
N PRO A 189 23.92 -32.84 8.11
CA PRO A 189 24.19 -32.02 9.29
C PRO A 189 25.70 -32.01 9.56
N ASP A 190 26.30 -30.81 9.61
CA ASP A 190 27.66 -30.63 10.10
C ASP A 190 27.68 -30.82 11.63
N ASP A 191 28.40 -31.84 12.09
CA ASP A 191 28.73 -32.05 13.51
C ASP A 191 29.64 -30.92 14.01
N PRO A 192 29.46 -30.44 15.24
CA PRO A 192 30.33 -29.42 15.83
C PRO A 192 31.58 -30.07 16.41
N ASN A 193 32.75 -29.55 16.03
CA ASN A 193 34.01 -29.66 16.76
C ASN A 193 34.58 -28.26 16.97
#